data_AF-A0A925X9V4-F1
#
_entry.id   AF-A0A925X9V4-F1
#
_cell.length_a   1.000
_cell.length_b   1.000
_cell.length_c   1.000
_cell.angle_alpha   90.00
_cell.angle_beta   90.00
_cell.angle_gamma   90.00
#
_symmetry.space_group_name_H-M   'P 1'
#
loop_
_entity.id
_entity.type
_entity.pdbx_description
1 polymer ?
#
loop_
_entity_poly.entity_id
_entity_poly.type
_entity_poly.pdbx_seq_one_letter_code
_entity_poly.pdbx_strand_id
1 'polypeptide(L)' 'MTYENSLAFALQADADDTLNHFRNRFFIPESDGKSVIYFCGNSLGLQPKT' A
#
# COMPACT_ATOMS: atom_id res chain seq x y z
N MET A 1 -10.12 -6.04 -18.24
CA MET A 1 -9.59 -6.52 -16.95
C MET A 1 -10.76 -7.12 -16.19
N THR A 2 -10.61 -8.34 -15.71
CA THR A 2 -11.58 -9.00 -14.84
C THR A 2 -11.12 -8.80 -13.41
N TYR A 3 -12.00 -8.30 -12.54
CA TYR A 3 -11.70 -8.07 -11.12
C TYR A 3 -12.50 -9.05 -10.28
N GLU A 4 -11.87 -9.62 -9.26
CA GLU A 4 -12.50 -10.56 -8.34
C GLU A 4 -12.43 -10.02 -6.90
N ASN A 5 -13.54 -10.09 -6.18
CA ASN A 5 -13.58 -9.74 -4.76
C ASN A 5 -13.08 -10.91 -3.92
N SER A 6 -11.80 -11.23 -4.05
CA SER A 6 -11.14 -12.30 -3.31
C SER A 6 -9.76 -11.85 -2.82
N LEU A 7 -9.32 -12.40 -1.69
CA LEU A 7 -7.98 -12.12 -1.15
C LEU A 7 -6.88 -12.59 -2.11
N ALA A 8 -7.07 -13.74 -2.77
CA ALA A 8 -6.11 -14.30 -3.71
C ALA A 8 -5.87 -13.35 -4.89
N PHE A 9 -6.93 -12.74 -5.41
CA PHE A 9 -6.84 -11.74 -6.48
C PHE A 9 -6.04 -10.51 -6.05
N ALA A 10 -6.31 -9.98 -4.85
CA ALA A 10 -5.60 -8.82 -4.32
C ALA A 10 -4.09 -9.10 -4.12
N LEU A 11 -3.75 -10.27 -3.56
CA LEU A 11 -2.35 -10.67 -3.34
C LEU A 11 -1.59 -10.86 -4.67
N GLN A 12 -2.25 -11.41 -5.70
CA GLN A 12 -1.64 -11.55 -7.02
C GLN A 12 -1.41 -10.17 -7.66
N ALA A 13 -2.38 -9.25 -7.54
CA ALA A 13 -2.22 -7.89 -8.04
C ALA A 13 -1.07 -7.14 -7.35
N ASP A 14 -0.89 -7.31 -6.04
CA ASP A 14 0.26 -6.75 -5.30
C ASP A 14 1.60 -7.33 -5.78
N ALA A 15 1.64 -8.63 -6.11
CA ALA A 15 2.84 -9.29 -6.61
C ALA A 15 3.24 -8.84 -8.02
N ASP A 16 2.24 -8.57 -8.88
CA ASP A 16 2.44 -8.14 -10.26
C ASP A 16 2.70 -6.62 -10.40
N ASP A 17 2.53 -5.85 -9.32
CA ASP A 17 2.75 -4.41 -9.31
C ASP A 17 4.24 -4.05 -9.42
N THR A 18 4.66 -3.63 -10.61
CA THR A 18 6.03 -3.13 -10.85
C THR A 18 6.43 -1.93 -9.98
N LEU A 19 5.46 -1.21 -9.39
CA LEU A 19 5.67 -0.06 -8.52
C LEU A 19 5.72 -0.43 -7.02
N ASN A 20 5.56 -1.70 -6.64
CA ASN A 20 5.45 -2.11 -5.24
C ASN A 20 6.64 -1.63 -4.38
N HIS A 21 7.83 -1.55 -4.99
CA HIS A 21 9.08 -1.17 -4.35
C HIS A 21 9.07 0.29 -3.85
N PHE A 22 8.25 1.17 -4.45
CA PHE A 22 8.09 2.55 -3.98
C PHE A 22 7.46 2.61 -2.58
N ARG A 23 6.63 1.64 -2.20
CA ARG A 23 6.03 1.57 -0.85
C ARG A 23 7.09 1.63 0.24
N ASN A 24 8.25 1.01 0.01
CA ASN A 24 9.36 0.99 0.96
C ASN A 24 10.06 2.34 1.15
N ARG A 25 9.79 3.32 0.28
CA ARG A 25 10.39 4.67 0.30
C ARG A 25 9.63 5.66 1.20
N PHE A 26 8.52 5.26 1.81
CA PHE A 26 7.70 6.11 2.67
C PHE A 26 7.63 5.57 4.11
N PHE A 27 7.44 6.47 5.07
CA PHE A 27 7.07 6.09 6.44
C PHE A 27 5.57 5.79 6.50
N ILE A 28 5.21 4.52 6.65
CA ILE A 28 3.81 4.09 6.79
C ILE A 28 3.48 4.08 8.30
N PRO A 29 2.41 4.76 8.74
CA PRO A 29 2.05 4.77 10.15
C PRO A 29 1.66 3.36 10.62
N GLU A 30 1.91 3.09 11.89
CA GLU A 30 1.54 1.85 12.55
C GLU A 30 0.59 2.12 13.72
N SER A 31 -0.33 1.19 13.95
CA SER A 31 -1.20 1.13 15.13
C SER A 31 -1.18 -0.30 15.64
N ASP A 32 -0.95 -0.50 16.94
CA ASP A 32 -0.86 -1.82 17.57
C ASP A 32 0.12 -2.78 16.86
N GLY A 33 1.24 -2.24 16.37
CA GLY A 33 2.27 -3.00 15.65
C GLY A 33 1.87 -3.46 14.25
N LYS A 34 0.79 -2.91 13.68
CA LYS A 34 0.34 -3.18 12.30
C LYS A 34 0.30 -1.91 11.49
N SER A 35 0.75 -1.99 10.24
CA SER A 35 0.61 -0.87 9.29
C SER A 35 -0.86 -0.50 9.10
N VAL A 36 -1.16 0.79 9.13
CA VAL A 36 -2.52 1.29 8.90
C VAL A 36 -2.85 1.36 7.41
N ILE A 37 -4.14 1.30 7.08
CA ILE A 37 -4.64 1.56 5.73
C ILE A 37 -4.82 3.09 5.59
N TYR A 38 -3.84 3.74 4.98
CA TYR A 38 -3.79 5.20 4.89
C TYR A 38 -4.39 5.72 3.57
N PHE A 39 -5.69 5.99 3.55
CA PHE A 39 -6.42 6.55 2.40
C PHE A 39 -6.59 8.08 2.41
N CYS A 40 -5.81 8.79 3.24
CA CYS A 40 -5.85 10.25 3.36
C CYS A 40 -4.69 10.97 2.66
N GLY A 41 -3.94 10.28 1.79
CA GLY A 41 -2.76 10.81 1.10
C GLY A 41 -3.04 12.03 0.21
N ASN A 42 -4.30 12.24 -0.18
CA ASN A 42 -4.77 13.42 -0.92
C ASN A 42 -4.83 14.69 -0.06
N SER A 43 -4.93 14.55 1.26
CA SER A 43 -4.96 15.67 2.22
C SER A 43 -3.56 15.91 2.80
N LEU A 44 -2.91 14.85 3.26
CA LEU A 44 -1.55 14.89 3.77
C LEU A 44 -0.75 13.70 3.23
N GLY A 45 0.27 13.97 2.42
CA GLY A 45 1.15 12.93 1.89
C GLY A 45 2.00 12.27 2.97
N LEU A 46 2.33 11.00 2.77
CA LEU A 46 3.31 10.32 3.63
C LEU A 46 4.70 10.92 3.44
N GLN A 47 5.46 10.99 4.52
CA GLN A 47 6.83 11.48 4.48
C GLN A 47 7.74 10.48 3.73
N PRO A 48 8.50 10.92 2.71
CA PRO A 48 9.56 10.11 2.11
C PRO A 48 10.72 9.86 3.09
N LYS A 49 11.40 8.73 2.96
CA LYS A 49 12.58 8.41 3.76
C LYS A 49 13.85 9.16 3.32
N THR A 50 13.83 9.80 2.15
CA THR A 50 14.94 10.53 1.52
C THR A 50 14.43 11.72 0.74
#